data_AF-A0A847LTN2-F1
#
_entry.id   AF-A0A847LTN2-F1
#
_cell.length_a   1.000
_cell.length_b   1.000
_cell.length_c   1.000
_cell.angle_alpha   90.00
_cell.angle_beta   90.00
_cell.angle_gamma   90.00
#
_symmetry.space_group_name_H-M   'P 1'
#
loop_
_entity.id
_entity.type
_entity.pdbx_description
1 polymer ?
#
loop_
_entity_poly.entity_id
_entity_poly.type
_entity_poly.pdbx_seq_one_letter_code
_entity_poly.pdbx_strand_id
1 'polypeptide(L)'
;NYYIVETNSVILCTGAREKYLSFKNNHLPGIFGAGAFQTLLNRDLIKGSSKIFIVGAGNVGLIAAYHALQAGIEVVGIADVLPKQSGYKVHLDKIKRYGVPVYFSHSVIEAQGEERVNAVKIAPVDKDFKPDYNKIITFSIDTLLIAVGLAENNEMEDSLKRSSIQLYKAGDANEIAEASSAMFSGKLAALRLIKNLNKSLVFEDSLFEKEKVLKLPGGKVFDPDEIRQKQNFSGEVYPSIFCYQQIPCNPCVTSCPAHAIKIDGDPIYDLPLYQTGCTGCAKCVLTCPALAITLVDKRKRKDNKVMVTFPFEFLDKFLPVDEYQLTDIDGNIIGTGEFAGIKHFLKDKRSLISLYVDEKIANLAAGFRLPLQNMVIEGNYVRDSSNILKNSLNNNSSNLSIENTNNDPSFVCICERVKVEDVKEIIRLGIKDINFIKAATRLSMGACGGKTCSTTITSILREEGINKNVVEPNKPRPLIVEVPFKYFAGNKVKLNFDNINSKKKEKD
;
A
#
# COMPACT_ATOMS: atom_id res chain seq x y z
N ASN A 1 30.60 -22.28 -8.18
CA ASN A 1 30.08 -22.74 -9.48
C ASN A 1 28.93 -21.85 -9.90
N TYR A 2 28.83 -21.57 -11.19
CA TYR A 2 27.67 -20.93 -11.81
C TYR A 2 27.10 -21.88 -12.85
N TYR A 3 25.82 -21.70 -13.18
CA TYR A 3 25.15 -22.48 -14.19
C TYR A 3 24.94 -21.65 -15.45
N ILE A 4 25.17 -22.26 -16.61
CA ILE A 4 24.77 -21.70 -17.90
C ILE A 4 23.48 -22.41 -18.32
N VAL A 5 22.44 -21.61 -18.56
CA VAL A 5 21.13 -22.08 -19.05
C VAL A 5 20.99 -21.60 -20.50
N GLU A 6 20.93 -22.54 -21.43
CA GLU A 6 20.58 -22.28 -22.82
C GLU A 6 19.07 -22.42 -22.97
N THR A 7 18.41 -21.40 -23.52
CA THR A 7 16.96 -21.38 -23.71
C THR A 7 16.57 -20.56 -24.94
N ASN A 8 15.45 -20.93 -25.55
CA ASN A 8 14.84 -20.19 -26.66
C ASN A 8 13.86 -19.13 -26.16
N SER A 9 13.44 -19.21 -24.90
CA SER A 9 12.41 -18.32 -24.33
C SER A 9 12.60 -18.09 -22.84
N VAL A 10 12.19 -16.90 -22.37
CA VAL A 10 12.24 -16.49 -20.96
C VAL A 10 10.93 -15.81 -20.58
N ILE A 11 10.41 -16.16 -19.40
CA ILE A 11 9.34 -15.41 -18.75
C ILE A 11 9.96 -14.63 -17.57
N LEU A 12 9.92 -13.30 -17.63
CA LEU A 12 10.37 -12.44 -16.55
C LEU A 12 9.27 -12.26 -15.50
N CYS A 13 9.52 -12.83 -14.32
CA CYS A 13 8.69 -12.70 -13.11
C CYS A 13 9.48 -12.02 -11.97
N THR A 14 10.29 -11.02 -12.30
CA THR A 14 11.25 -10.35 -11.41
C THR A 14 10.62 -9.37 -10.41
N GLY A 15 9.29 -9.21 -10.46
CA GLY A 15 8.53 -8.33 -9.59
C GLY A 15 8.85 -6.85 -9.78
N ALA A 16 8.63 -6.09 -8.72
CA ALA A 16 8.92 -4.67 -8.65
C ALA A 16 9.64 -4.32 -7.34
N ARG A 17 10.17 -3.11 -7.29
CA ARG A 17 10.85 -2.54 -6.12
C ARG A 17 10.22 -1.23 -5.70
N GLU A 18 10.42 -0.88 -4.44
CA GLU A 18 9.92 0.37 -3.89
C GLU A 18 10.66 1.57 -4.48
N LYS A 19 9.89 2.61 -4.82
CA LYS A 19 10.45 3.93 -5.11
C LYS A 19 10.83 4.60 -3.79
N TYR A 20 11.83 5.46 -3.86
CA TYR A 20 12.30 6.22 -2.71
C TYR A 20 12.07 7.72 -2.91
N LEU A 21 11.96 8.44 -1.80
CA LEU A 21 11.73 9.89 -1.78
C LEU A 21 12.96 10.61 -1.23
N SER A 22 13.35 11.70 -1.88
CA SER A 22 14.39 12.60 -1.37
C SER A 22 13.76 13.76 -0.60
N PHE A 23 14.26 13.99 0.62
CA PHE A 23 13.86 15.06 1.53
C PHE A 23 15.01 15.28 2.53
N LYS A 24 14.98 16.36 3.31
CA LYS A 24 16.05 16.66 4.28
C LYS A 24 16.19 15.52 5.29
N ASN A 25 17.42 15.05 5.51
CA ASN A 25 17.75 13.94 6.42
C ASN A 25 17.09 12.59 6.08
N ASN A 26 16.78 12.33 4.81
CA ASN A 26 16.19 11.06 4.35
C ASN A 26 17.09 9.81 4.47
N HIS A 27 18.27 9.95 5.09
CA HIS A 27 19.26 8.90 5.31
C HIS A 27 19.27 8.37 6.75
N LEU A 28 18.54 9.03 7.67
CA LEU A 28 18.54 8.66 9.08
C LEU A 28 18.04 7.21 9.28
N PRO A 29 18.66 6.43 10.18
CA PRO A 29 18.13 5.14 10.60
C PRO A 29 16.68 5.25 11.10
N GLY A 30 15.87 4.23 10.79
CA GLY A 30 14.42 4.25 11.01
C GLY A 30 13.61 4.76 9.81
N ILE A 31 14.25 5.21 8.73
CA ILE A 31 13.60 5.54 7.46
C ILE A 31 13.80 4.39 6.47
N PHE A 32 12.73 3.74 6.02
CA PHE A 32 12.81 2.66 5.05
C PHE A 32 11.48 2.41 4.33
N GLY A 33 11.49 1.56 3.30
CA GLY A 33 10.30 1.24 2.52
C GLY A 33 9.24 0.46 3.31
N ALA A 34 7.97 0.67 2.98
CA ALA A 34 6.86 -0.06 3.56
C ALA A 34 6.92 -1.58 3.30
N GLY A 35 7.46 -2.01 2.16
CA GLY A 35 7.72 -3.41 1.83
C GLY A 35 8.83 -4.02 2.69
N ALA A 36 9.90 -3.26 2.95
CA ALA A 36 10.92 -3.67 3.92
C ALA A 36 10.34 -3.81 5.34
N PHE A 37 9.49 -2.88 5.77
CA PHE A 37 8.74 -2.99 7.03
C PHE A 37 7.89 -4.25 7.09
N GLN A 38 7.09 -4.52 6.06
CA GLN A 38 6.25 -5.72 6.00
C GLN A 38 7.08 -7.01 5.97
N THR A 39 8.25 -6.98 5.34
CA THR A 39 9.17 -8.13 5.35
C THR A 39 9.64 -8.43 6.77
N LEU A 40 10.15 -7.42 7.48
CA LEU A 40 10.59 -7.58 8.86
C LEU A 40 9.44 -8.03 9.77
N LEU A 41 8.29 -7.38 9.65
CA LEU A 41 7.16 -7.63 10.54
C LEU A 41 6.47 -8.97 10.28
N ASN A 42 6.16 -9.28 9.01
CA ASN A 42 5.29 -10.42 8.67
C ASN A 42 6.08 -11.69 8.33
N ARG A 43 7.22 -11.56 7.65
CA ARG A 43 8.06 -12.71 7.26
C ARG A 43 9.03 -13.07 8.39
N ASP A 44 9.73 -12.06 8.91
CA ASP A 44 10.78 -12.28 9.90
C ASP A 44 10.29 -12.19 11.35
N LEU A 45 9.03 -11.75 11.56
CA LEU A 45 8.39 -11.60 12.87
C LEU A 45 9.14 -10.64 13.82
N ILE A 46 9.82 -9.64 13.25
CA ILE A 46 10.58 -8.63 13.98
C ILE A 46 9.76 -7.34 14.08
N LYS A 47 9.42 -6.97 15.32
CA LYS A 47 8.83 -5.67 15.65
C LYS A 47 9.93 -4.63 15.90
N GLY A 48 10.41 -3.98 14.83
CA GLY A 48 11.46 -2.95 14.89
C GLY A 48 10.97 -1.51 15.11
N SER A 49 9.66 -1.30 15.17
CA SER A 49 9.02 0.02 15.22
C SER A 49 7.92 0.05 16.30
N SER A 50 7.74 1.19 16.94
CA SER A 50 6.67 1.42 17.92
C SER A 50 5.75 2.57 17.53
N LYS A 51 6.26 3.59 16.82
CA LYS A 51 5.51 4.79 16.42
C LYS A 51 5.90 5.23 15.02
N ILE A 52 5.01 5.01 14.05
CA ILE A 52 5.29 5.21 12.63
C ILE A 52 4.48 6.35 12.00
N PHE A 53 5.11 7.07 11.08
CA PHE A 53 4.44 7.89 10.08
C PHE A 53 4.68 7.29 8.69
N ILE A 54 3.74 7.45 7.77
CA ILE A 54 3.82 6.86 6.42
C ILE A 54 3.68 7.96 5.38
N VAL A 55 4.55 7.98 4.37
CA VAL A 55 4.38 8.82 3.19
C VAL A 55 3.96 7.96 1.99
N GLY A 56 2.73 8.20 1.51
CA GLY A 56 2.04 7.48 0.46
C GLY A 56 0.78 6.77 0.95
N ALA A 57 -0.38 7.14 0.39
CA ALA A 57 -1.69 6.50 0.62
C ALA A 57 -2.11 5.60 -0.56
N GLY A 58 -1.12 4.99 -1.22
CA GLY A 58 -1.34 3.86 -2.12
C GLY A 58 -1.64 2.57 -1.34
N ASN A 59 -2.00 1.50 -2.06
CA ASN A 59 -2.29 0.20 -1.43
C ASN A 59 -1.15 -0.27 -0.50
N VAL A 60 0.10 -0.12 -0.91
CA VAL A 60 1.28 -0.51 -0.10
C VAL A 60 1.29 0.22 1.25
N GLY A 61 1.15 1.55 1.24
CA GLY A 61 1.17 2.36 2.47
C GLY A 61 -0.03 2.07 3.38
N LEU A 62 -1.23 1.96 2.81
CA LEU A 62 -2.45 1.65 3.56
C LEU A 62 -2.43 0.25 4.19
N ILE A 63 -1.91 -0.75 3.49
CA ILE A 63 -1.78 -2.12 4.01
C ILE A 63 -0.67 -2.18 5.07
N ALA A 64 0.45 -1.48 4.88
CA ALA A 64 1.51 -1.38 5.89
C ALA A 64 1.00 -0.71 7.17
N ALA A 65 0.21 0.37 7.06
CA ALA A 65 -0.47 0.99 8.19
C ALA A 65 -1.34 -0.03 8.94
N TYR A 66 -2.08 -0.85 8.20
CA TYR A 66 -2.95 -1.85 8.81
C TYR A 66 -2.16 -2.92 9.57
N HIS A 67 -1.11 -3.47 8.98
CA HIS A 67 -0.23 -4.44 9.64
C HIS A 67 0.44 -3.84 10.89
N ALA A 68 0.83 -2.57 10.84
CA ALA A 68 1.37 -1.86 12.00
C ALA A 68 0.33 -1.81 13.14
N LEU A 69 -0.91 -1.43 12.85
CA LEU A 69 -2.00 -1.44 13.84
C LEU A 69 -2.23 -2.85 14.42
N GLN A 70 -2.21 -3.89 13.58
CA GLN A 70 -2.32 -5.29 14.02
C GLN A 70 -1.19 -5.70 14.97
N ALA A 71 0.03 -5.26 14.72
CA ALA A 71 1.18 -5.46 15.60
C ALA A 71 1.18 -4.56 16.86
N GLY A 72 0.14 -3.73 17.03
CA GLY A 72 0.04 -2.73 18.08
C GLY A 72 1.19 -1.74 18.04
N ILE A 73 1.51 -1.26 16.84
CA ILE A 73 2.38 -0.12 16.55
C ILE A 73 1.46 1.09 16.36
N GLU A 74 1.81 2.22 16.96
CA GLU A 74 1.09 3.47 16.79
C GLU A 74 1.34 4.01 15.37
N VAL A 75 0.28 4.28 14.62
CA VAL A 75 0.35 4.94 13.31
C VAL A 75 -0.14 6.37 13.49
N VAL A 76 0.78 7.33 13.54
CA VAL A 76 0.46 8.74 13.85
C VAL A 76 -0.13 9.51 12.70
N GLY A 77 0.06 9.03 11.46
CA GLY A 77 -0.47 9.68 10.29
C GLY A 77 0.06 9.13 8.98
N ILE A 78 -0.65 9.47 7.92
CA ILE A 78 -0.27 9.18 6.53
C ILE A 78 -0.31 10.48 5.75
N ALA A 79 0.73 10.81 4.99
CA ALA A 79 0.69 11.92 4.03
C ALA A 79 0.75 11.38 2.61
N ASP A 80 -0.06 11.93 1.69
CA ASP A 80 0.04 11.65 0.26
C ASP A 80 0.06 12.97 -0.50
N VAL A 81 0.96 13.04 -1.48
CA VAL A 81 1.15 14.21 -2.34
C VAL A 81 -0.06 14.44 -3.25
N LEU A 82 -0.86 13.40 -3.50
CA LEU A 82 -2.08 13.47 -4.29
C LEU A 82 -3.25 14.04 -3.48
N PRO A 83 -4.22 14.72 -4.11
CA PRO A 83 -5.40 15.28 -3.44
C PRO A 83 -6.41 14.22 -2.98
N LYS A 84 -6.18 12.95 -3.33
CA LYS A 84 -6.97 11.79 -2.94
C LYS A 84 -6.09 10.54 -2.96
N GLN A 85 -6.54 9.46 -2.34
CA GLN A 85 -5.80 8.21 -2.30
C GLN A 85 -5.63 7.61 -3.70
N SER A 86 -4.45 7.01 -3.93
CA SER A 86 -4.21 6.16 -5.09
C SER A 86 -4.56 4.69 -4.82
N GLY A 87 -4.62 4.27 -3.56
CA GLY A 87 -5.09 2.94 -3.15
C GLY A 87 -6.62 2.81 -3.19
N TYR A 88 -7.12 1.59 -2.94
CA TYR A 88 -8.56 1.37 -2.85
C TYR A 88 -9.15 2.07 -1.62
N LYS A 89 -10.27 2.76 -1.81
CA LYS A 89 -10.97 3.53 -0.77
C LYS A 89 -11.29 2.67 0.45
N VAL A 90 -11.66 1.42 0.26
CA VAL A 90 -11.97 0.50 1.35
C VAL A 90 -10.78 0.23 2.29
N HIS A 91 -9.54 0.31 1.79
CA HIS A 91 -8.34 0.24 2.64
C HIS A 91 -8.13 1.55 3.40
N LEU A 92 -8.33 2.71 2.75
CA LEU A 92 -8.28 4.01 3.41
C LEU A 92 -9.31 4.10 4.54
N ASP A 93 -10.55 3.71 4.26
CA ASP A 93 -11.66 3.74 5.21
C ASP A 93 -11.40 2.80 6.39
N LYS A 94 -10.77 1.63 6.14
CA LYS A 94 -10.29 0.74 7.20
C LYS A 94 -9.33 1.48 8.15
N ILE A 95 -8.35 2.20 7.61
CA ILE A 95 -7.36 2.92 8.40
C ILE A 95 -7.97 4.08 9.19
N LYS A 96 -8.81 4.90 8.52
CA LYS A 96 -9.53 6.02 9.14
C LYS A 96 -10.41 5.60 10.33
N ARG A 97 -11.10 4.47 10.23
CA ARG A 97 -11.95 3.92 11.30
C ARG A 97 -11.21 3.66 12.60
N TYR A 98 -9.91 3.35 12.52
CA TYR A 98 -9.06 3.10 13.69
C TYR A 98 -8.36 4.33 14.26
N GLY A 99 -8.47 5.50 13.64
CA GLY A 99 -7.99 6.77 14.23
C GLY A 99 -6.83 7.41 13.53
N VAL A 100 -6.32 6.77 12.48
CA VAL A 100 -5.16 7.27 11.77
C VAL A 100 -5.56 8.44 10.87
N PRO A 101 -4.98 9.64 11.07
CA PRO A 101 -5.22 10.77 10.20
C PRO A 101 -4.52 10.61 8.86
N VAL A 102 -5.12 11.15 7.80
CA VAL A 102 -4.58 11.09 6.44
C VAL A 102 -4.59 12.49 5.83
N TYR A 103 -3.42 12.92 5.36
CA TYR A 103 -3.15 14.24 4.81
C TYR A 103 -2.93 14.16 3.31
N PHE A 104 -3.96 14.51 2.53
CA PHE A 104 -3.85 14.62 1.07
C PHE A 104 -3.27 15.98 0.65
N SER A 105 -2.62 16.03 -0.50
CA SER A 105 -1.84 17.18 -0.95
C SER A 105 -0.78 17.60 0.09
N HIS A 106 -0.15 16.63 0.76
CA HIS A 106 0.94 16.87 1.70
C HIS A 106 2.11 15.92 1.43
N SER A 107 3.33 16.35 1.71
CA SER A 107 4.52 15.50 1.65
C SER A 107 5.44 15.75 2.83
N VAL A 108 6.30 14.75 3.11
CA VAL A 108 7.42 14.90 4.02
C VAL A 108 8.43 15.87 3.41
N ILE A 109 8.89 16.82 4.22
CA ILE A 109 9.91 17.81 3.85
C ILE A 109 11.24 17.60 4.59
N GLU A 110 11.19 17.03 5.80
CA GLU A 110 12.34 16.87 6.68
C GLU A 110 12.08 15.75 7.69
N ALA A 111 13.08 14.90 7.90
CA ALA A 111 13.18 14.06 9.10
C ALA A 111 14.13 14.70 10.11
N GLN A 112 13.87 14.48 11.40
CA GLN A 112 14.69 15.00 12.49
C GLN A 112 15.23 13.84 13.32
N GLY A 113 16.44 14.03 13.85
CA GLY A 113 17.14 13.06 14.69
C GLY A 113 18.64 13.10 14.49
N GLU A 114 19.39 12.60 15.48
CA GLU A 114 20.85 12.52 15.43
C GLU A 114 21.29 11.10 15.01
N GLU A 115 21.06 10.09 15.86
CA GLU A 115 21.42 8.69 15.55
C GLU A 115 20.35 7.94 14.75
N ARG A 116 19.08 8.34 14.91
CA ARG A 116 17.91 7.78 14.24
C ARG A 116 16.81 8.82 14.16
N VAL A 117 15.83 8.60 13.30
CA VAL A 117 14.65 9.47 13.22
C VAL A 117 13.88 9.46 14.54
N ASN A 118 13.56 10.65 15.05
CA ASN A 118 12.73 10.87 16.24
C ASN A 118 11.50 11.77 15.95
N ALA A 119 11.50 12.46 14.82
CA ALA A 119 10.37 13.25 14.33
C ALA A 119 10.38 13.40 12.80
N VAL A 120 9.21 13.72 12.23
CA VAL A 120 9.05 14.06 10.81
C VAL A 120 8.22 15.33 10.67
N LYS A 121 8.60 16.18 9.71
CA LYS A 121 7.86 17.36 9.29
C LYS A 121 7.19 17.11 7.95
N ILE A 122 5.92 17.45 7.85
CA ILE A 122 5.17 17.49 6.60
C ILE A 122 4.72 18.91 6.29
N ALA A 123 4.47 19.19 5.02
CA ALA A 123 3.88 20.44 4.56
C ALA A 123 2.86 20.16 3.44
N PRO A 124 1.84 21.02 3.28
CA PRO A 124 0.97 20.95 2.11
C PRO A 124 1.77 21.28 0.85
N VAL A 125 1.40 20.66 -0.27
CA VAL A 125 2.02 20.86 -1.57
C VAL A 125 1.01 21.45 -2.56
N ASP A 126 1.51 22.24 -3.51
CA ASP A 126 0.70 22.73 -4.62
C ASP A 126 0.56 21.71 -5.75
N LYS A 127 -0.08 22.10 -6.85
CA LYS A 127 -0.28 21.28 -8.06
C LYS A 127 1.02 20.87 -8.75
N ASP A 128 2.11 21.60 -8.50
CA ASP A 128 3.45 21.35 -9.03
C ASP A 128 4.31 20.62 -7.99
N PHE A 129 3.67 20.12 -6.93
CA PHE A 129 4.27 19.40 -5.80
C PHE A 129 5.29 20.20 -4.99
N LYS A 130 5.21 21.54 -5.04
CA LYS A 130 6.08 22.40 -4.24
C LYS A 130 5.49 22.55 -2.82
N PRO A 131 6.26 22.28 -1.77
CA PRO A 131 5.79 22.41 -0.40
C PRO A 131 5.66 23.88 0.04
N ASP A 132 4.61 24.20 0.79
CA ASP A 132 4.44 25.46 1.51
C ASP A 132 5.08 25.36 2.90
N TYR A 133 6.32 25.84 3.01
CA TYR A 133 7.10 25.83 4.25
C TYR A 133 6.53 26.72 5.37
N ASN A 134 5.48 27.50 5.12
CA ASN A 134 4.81 28.28 6.17
C ASN A 134 3.79 27.45 6.95
N LYS A 135 3.42 26.26 6.47
CA LYS A 135 2.37 25.40 7.05
C LYS A 135 2.93 24.03 7.41
N ILE A 136 3.94 24.03 8.27
CA ILE A 136 4.61 22.80 8.71
C ILE A 136 3.85 22.15 9.86
N ILE A 137 3.68 20.83 9.77
CA ILE A 137 3.17 20.00 10.86
C ILE A 137 4.26 19.00 11.23
N THR A 138 4.54 18.87 12.53
CA THR A 138 5.58 17.97 13.06
C THR A 138 4.96 16.82 13.84
N PHE A 139 5.48 15.61 13.63
CA PHE A 139 5.09 14.39 14.34
C PHE A 139 6.29 13.76 15.02
N SER A 140 6.16 13.39 16.29
CA SER A 140 7.12 12.49 16.94
C SER A 140 6.92 11.07 16.44
N ILE A 141 8.01 10.42 16.01
CA ILE A 141 8.04 9.06 15.45
C ILE A 141 9.34 8.36 15.78
N ASP A 142 9.38 7.04 15.70
CA ASP A 142 10.65 6.29 15.70
C ASP A 142 10.98 5.70 14.31
N THR A 143 10.01 5.75 13.39
CA THR A 143 10.09 5.13 12.07
C THR A 143 9.28 5.94 11.05
N LEU A 144 9.88 6.20 9.88
CA LEU A 144 9.19 6.77 8.73
C LEU A 144 9.14 5.74 7.60
N LEU A 145 7.93 5.34 7.19
CA LEU A 145 7.76 4.41 6.07
C LEU A 145 7.56 5.16 4.76
N ILE A 146 8.36 4.80 3.76
CA ILE A 146 8.26 5.34 2.40
C ILE A 146 7.41 4.39 1.54
N ALA A 147 6.28 4.87 1.03
CA ALA A 147 5.31 4.11 0.23
C ALA A 147 4.86 4.89 -1.02
N VAL A 148 5.80 5.56 -1.69
CA VAL A 148 5.54 6.48 -2.82
C VAL A 148 5.47 5.80 -4.21
N GLY A 149 5.09 4.51 -4.21
CA GLY A 149 4.90 3.70 -5.41
C GLY A 149 6.03 2.72 -5.70
N LEU A 150 5.84 1.92 -6.76
CA LEU A 150 6.74 0.85 -7.17
C LEU A 150 7.33 1.11 -8.56
N ALA A 151 8.48 0.51 -8.84
CA ALA A 151 9.13 0.47 -10.14
C ALA A 151 9.40 -0.99 -10.53
N GLU A 152 9.04 -1.36 -11.76
CA GLU A 152 9.28 -2.70 -12.31
C GLU A 152 10.77 -3.07 -12.25
N ASN A 153 11.08 -4.33 -11.93
CA ASN A 153 12.44 -4.87 -12.04
C ASN A 153 12.68 -5.39 -13.46
N ASN A 154 13.07 -4.50 -14.37
CA ASN A 154 13.20 -4.77 -15.81
C ASN A 154 14.66 -4.76 -16.30
N GLU A 155 15.65 -4.93 -15.43
CA GLU A 155 17.07 -4.77 -15.76
C GLU A 155 17.59 -5.71 -16.86
N MET A 156 16.96 -6.89 -16.99
CA MET A 156 17.32 -7.87 -18.02
C MET A 156 16.60 -7.64 -19.35
N GLU A 157 15.57 -6.79 -19.39
CA GLU A 157 14.67 -6.64 -20.53
C GLU A 157 15.42 -6.19 -21.79
N ASP A 158 16.27 -5.16 -21.68
CA ASP A 158 17.02 -4.62 -22.82
C ASP A 158 18.05 -5.62 -23.38
N SER A 159 18.69 -6.42 -22.51
CA SER A 159 19.64 -7.44 -22.96
C SER A 159 18.91 -8.61 -23.63
N LEU A 160 17.76 -9.03 -23.11
CA LEU A 160 16.96 -10.11 -23.69
C LEU A 160 16.35 -9.69 -25.04
N LYS A 161 15.83 -8.46 -25.16
CA LYS A 161 15.29 -7.92 -26.42
C LYS A 161 16.31 -7.82 -27.56
N ARG A 162 17.60 -7.68 -27.23
CA ARG A 162 18.71 -7.65 -28.21
C ARG A 162 19.19 -9.05 -28.62
N SER A 163 18.66 -10.10 -28.00
CA SER A 163 18.99 -11.48 -28.29
C SER A 163 17.92 -12.15 -29.16
N SER A 164 18.15 -13.39 -29.60
CA SER A 164 17.16 -14.22 -30.29
C SER A 164 16.17 -14.92 -29.33
N ILE A 165 16.29 -14.69 -28.02
CA ILE A 165 15.44 -15.29 -26.99
C ILE A 165 14.07 -14.61 -26.99
N GLN A 166 13.00 -15.40 -27.08
CA GLN A 166 11.64 -14.87 -26.96
C GLN A 166 11.36 -14.44 -25.52
N LEU A 167 10.91 -13.19 -25.35
CA LEU A 167 10.67 -12.60 -24.05
C LEU A 167 9.17 -12.48 -23.74
N TYR A 168 8.78 -12.97 -22.57
CA TYR A 168 7.47 -12.76 -21.96
C TYR A 168 7.66 -12.11 -20.58
N LYS A 169 6.66 -11.38 -20.09
CA LYS A 169 6.66 -10.74 -18.77
C LYS A 169 5.41 -11.15 -18.00
N ALA A 170 5.53 -11.24 -16.68
CA ALA A 170 4.42 -11.55 -15.79
C ALA A 170 4.60 -10.91 -14.40
N GLY A 171 3.49 -10.81 -13.67
CA GLY A 171 3.42 -10.16 -12.37
C GLY A 171 3.77 -8.67 -12.44
N ASP A 172 4.27 -8.15 -11.33
CA ASP A 172 4.70 -6.75 -11.22
C ASP A 172 5.91 -6.40 -12.09
N ALA A 173 6.58 -7.39 -12.68
CA ALA A 173 7.58 -7.10 -13.71
C ALA A 173 6.93 -6.64 -15.02
N ASN A 174 5.69 -7.07 -15.31
CA ASN A 174 4.93 -6.64 -16.47
C ASN A 174 4.11 -5.38 -16.20
N GLU A 175 3.44 -5.34 -15.06
CA GLU A 175 2.54 -4.26 -14.68
C GLU A 175 2.29 -4.34 -13.17
N ILE A 176 2.42 -3.20 -12.48
CA ILE A 176 2.15 -3.12 -11.04
C ILE A 176 0.66 -3.33 -10.78
N ALA A 177 0.29 -4.43 -10.14
CA ALA A 177 -1.11 -4.80 -9.96
C ALA A 177 -1.38 -5.46 -8.59
N GLU A 178 -2.63 -5.83 -8.34
CA GLU A 178 -3.03 -6.63 -7.18
C GLU A 178 -2.49 -8.08 -7.31
N ALA A 179 -2.34 -8.80 -6.19
CA ALA A 179 -1.73 -10.12 -6.16
C ALA A 179 -2.43 -11.14 -7.07
N SER A 180 -3.76 -11.12 -7.15
CA SER A 180 -4.52 -11.99 -8.04
C SER A 180 -4.17 -11.72 -9.50
N SER A 181 -4.11 -10.44 -9.89
CA SER A 181 -3.72 -10.03 -11.24
C SER A 181 -2.28 -10.46 -11.57
N ALA A 182 -1.37 -10.39 -10.60
CA ALA A 182 -0.02 -10.91 -10.76
C ALA A 182 -0.01 -12.43 -11.00
N MET A 183 -0.77 -13.21 -10.21
CA MET A 183 -0.91 -14.66 -10.39
C MET A 183 -1.50 -15.04 -11.75
N PHE A 184 -2.58 -14.36 -12.17
CA PHE A 184 -3.24 -14.60 -13.46
C PHE A 184 -2.33 -14.25 -14.64
N SER A 185 -1.60 -13.13 -14.57
CA SER A 185 -0.65 -12.74 -15.61
C SER A 185 0.48 -13.77 -15.79
N GLY A 186 0.95 -14.40 -14.70
CA GLY A 186 1.92 -15.51 -14.76
C GLY A 186 1.39 -16.72 -15.50
N LYS A 187 0.16 -17.15 -15.18
CA LYS A 187 -0.51 -18.23 -15.90
C LYS A 187 -0.65 -17.88 -17.38
N LEU A 188 -1.02 -16.64 -17.70
CA LEU A 188 -1.23 -16.22 -19.07
C LEU A 188 0.05 -16.14 -19.89
N ALA A 189 1.14 -15.62 -19.31
CA ALA A 189 2.44 -15.60 -19.94
C ALA A 189 2.91 -17.02 -20.28
N ALA A 190 2.68 -17.99 -19.38
CA ALA A 190 2.97 -19.40 -19.65
C ALA A 190 2.12 -19.96 -20.79
N LEU A 191 0.80 -19.69 -20.82
CA LEU A 191 -0.08 -20.14 -21.90
C LEU A 191 0.32 -19.54 -23.25
N ARG A 192 0.69 -18.24 -23.29
CA ARG A 192 1.20 -17.58 -24.51
C ARG A 192 2.49 -18.22 -25.01
N LEU A 193 3.42 -18.53 -24.11
CA LEU A 193 4.64 -19.26 -24.46
C LEU A 193 4.31 -20.65 -25.04
N ILE A 194 3.47 -21.44 -24.36
CA ILE A 194 3.07 -22.78 -24.81
C ILE A 194 2.39 -22.73 -26.17
N LYS A 195 1.49 -21.76 -26.41
CA LYS A 195 0.83 -21.55 -27.71
C LYS A 195 1.83 -21.26 -28.82
N ASN A 196 2.89 -20.52 -28.52
CA ASN A 196 3.91 -20.19 -29.51
C ASN A 196 4.79 -21.40 -29.83
N LEU A 197 5.11 -22.23 -28.82
CA LEU A 197 5.85 -23.49 -29.01
C LEU A 197 5.01 -24.56 -29.73
N ASN A 198 3.70 -24.60 -29.49
CA ASN A 198 2.79 -25.52 -30.16
C ASN A 198 1.52 -24.79 -30.60
N LYS A 199 1.51 -24.34 -31.86
CA LYS A 199 0.42 -23.58 -32.47
C LYS A 199 -0.91 -24.34 -32.60
N SER A 200 -0.89 -25.68 -32.44
CA SER A 200 -2.11 -26.51 -32.51
C SER A 200 -2.95 -26.46 -31.22
N LEU A 201 -2.40 -25.95 -30.11
CA LEU A 201 -3.11 -25.85 -28.84
C LEU A 201 -4.13 -24.71 -28.87
N VAL A 202 -5.39 -25.05 -28.63
CA VAL A 202 -6.50 -24.10 -28.45
C VAL A 202 -6.73 -23.92 -26.95
N PHE A 203 -6.82 -22.65 -26.51
CA PHE A 203 -7.12 -22.28 -25.13
C PHE A 203 -8.47 -21.56 -25.09
N GLU A 204 -9.22 -21.69 -24.00
CA GLU A 204 -10.47 -20.94 -23.82
C GLU A 204 -10.21 -19.43 -23.71
N ASP A 205 -10.95 -18.63 -24.46
CA ASP A 205 -10.88 -17.17 -24.43
C ASP A 205 -11.32 -16.58 -23.08
N SER A 206 -12.08 -17.35 -22.29
CA SER A 206 -12.60 -16.97 -20.97
C SER A 206 -11.52 -16.55 -19.97
N LEU A 207 -10.31 -17.11 -20.07
CA LEU A 207 -9.17 -16.76 -19.21
C LEU A 207 -8.60 -15.37 -19.52
N PHE A 208 -8.64 -14.95 -20.78
CA PHE A 208 -8.11 -13.66 -21.22
C PHE A 208 -9.06 -12.51 -20.81
N GLU A 209 -10.38 -12.75 -20.82
CA GLU A 209 -11.36 -11.76 -20.36
C GLU A 209 -11.31 -11.54 -18.85
N LYS A 210 -11.12 -12.59 -18.04
CA LYS A 210 -10.93 -12.45 -16.58
C LYS A 210 -9.71 -11.60 -16.21
N GLU A 211 -8.63 -11.67 -17.00
CA GLU A 211 -7.44 -10.85 -16.78
C GLU A 211 -7.78 -9.36 -16.90
N LYS A 212 -8.58 -8.96 -17.90
CA LYS A 212 -8.95 -7.56 -18.11
C LYS A 212 -9.72 -7.00 -16.91
N VAL A 213 -10.66 -7.78 -16.36
CA VAL A 213 -11.50 -7.35 -15.23
C VAL A 213 -10.69 -7.23 -13.94
N LEU A 214 -9.82 -8.19 -13.65
CA LEU A 214 -8.98 -8.15 -12.43
C LEU A 214 -7.91 -7.04 -12.47
N LYS A 215 -7.52 -6.59 -13.66
CA LYS A 215 -6.60 -5.47 -13.84
C LYS A 215 -7.26 -4.10 -13.72
N LEU A 216 -8.58 -4.02 -13.64
CA LEU A 216 -9.25 -2.73 -13.55
C LEU A 216 -8.80 -2.00 -12.26
N PRO A 217 -8.36 -0.73 -12.38
CA PRO A 217 -8.10 0.09 -11.21
C PRO A 217 -9.41 0.35 -10.46
N GLY A 218 -9.32 0.97 -9.28
CA GLY A 218 -10.52 1.41 -8.57
C GLY A 218 -11.32 2.37 -9.45
N GLY A 219 -12.60 2.05 -9.65
CA GLY A 219 -13.51 2.78 -10.52
C GLY A 219 -14.18 3.95 -9.81
N LYS A 220 -15.44 4.19 -10.16
CA LYS A 220 -16.24 5.29 -9.59
C LYS A 220 -16.36 5.13 -8.07
N VAL A 221 -16.19 6.25 -7.37
CA VAL A 221 -16.54 6.39 -5.96
C VAL A 221 -17.94 7.01 -5.90
N PHE A 222 -18.83 6.39 -5.17
CA PHE A 222 -20.23 6.81 -5.00
C PHE A 222 -20.40 7.54 -3.68
N ASP A 223 -21.47 8.34 -3.61
CA ASP A 223 -21.86 9.01 -2.38
C ASP A 223 -22.30 7.97 -1.33
N PRO A 224 -21.75 8.01 -0.09
CA PRO A 224 -22.11 7.08 0.97
C PRO A 224 -23.61 7.06 1.32
N ASP A 225 -24.27 8.22 1.27
CA ASP A 225 -25.69 8.32 1.63
C ASP A 225 -26.58 7.73 0.53
N GLU A 226 -26.25 7.99 -0.73
CA GLU A 226 -26.92 7.39 -1.90
C GLU A 226 -26.86 5.85 -1.84
N ILE A 227 -25.67 5.28 -1.60
CA ILE A 227 -25.51 3.81 -1.55
C ILE A 227 -26.18 3.22 -0.31
N ARG A 228 -26.12 3.91 0.83
CA ARG A 228 -26.79 3.46 2.06
C ARG A 228 -28.31 3.42 1.88
N GLN A 229 -28.92 4.38 1.18
CA GLN A 229 -30.36 4.39 0.91
C GLN A 229 -30.81 3.24 -0.02
N LYS A 230 -29.90 2.69 -0.84
CA LYS A 230 -30.18 1.52 -1.70
C LYS A 230 -30.14 0.20 -0.93
N GLN A 231 -29.66 0.18 0.31
CA GLN A 231 -29.62 -1.01 1.15
C GLN A 231 -30.90 -1.13 1.99
N ASN A 232 -31.46 -2.34 2.05
CA ASN A 232 -32.72 -2.56 2.76
C ASN A 232 -32.53 -2.85 4.26
N PHE A 233 -32.69 -1.87 5.15
CA PHE A 233 -32.53 -2.07 6.60
C PHE A 233 -33.82 -2.41 7.37
N SER A 234 -34.87 -2.85 6.67
CA SER A 234 -36.19 -3.14 7.30
C SER A 234 -36.25 -4.44 8.09
N GLY A 235 -35.34 -5.39 7.85
CA GLY A 235 -35.35 -6.69 8.53
C GLY A 235 -34.90 -6.64 9.99
N GLU A 236 -35.20 -7.72 10.74
CA GLU A 236 -34.74 -7.93 12.13
C GLU A 236 -33.24 -8.22 12.24
N VAL A 237 -32.62 -8.70 11.16
CA VAL A 237 -31.17 -8.92 11.07
C VAL A 237 -30.70 -8.61 9.66
N TYR A 238 -29.59 -7.89 9.54
CA TYR A 238 -29.06 -7.47 8.24
C TYR A 238 -27.59 -7.06 8.32
N PRO A 239 -26.83 -7.21 7.23
CA PRO A 239 -25.51 -6.61 7.11
C PRO A 239 -25.63 -5.11 6.76
N SER A 240 -24.81 -4.26 7.39
CA SER A 240 -24.54 -2.91 6.88
C SER A 240 -23.24 -2.95 6.08
N ILE A 241 -23.31 -2.61 4.79
CA ILE A 241 -22.18 -2.69 3.85
C ILE A 241 -21.66 -1.28 3.56
N PHE A 242 -20.36 -1.08 3.76
CA PHE A 242 -19.65 0.21 3.65
C PHE A 242 -18.72 0.24 2.42
N CYS A 243 -19.12 -0.39 1.32
CA CYS A 243 -18.38 -0.40 0.06
C CYS A 243 -18.92 0.70 -0.88
N TYR A 244 -18.13 1.73 -1.14
CA TYR A 244 -18.55 2.88 -1.97
C TYR A 244 -17.65 3.14 -3.18
N GLN A 245 -16.76 2.21 -3.52
CA GLN A 245 -15.92 2.30 -4.71
C GLN A 245 -16.03 1.01 -5.51
N GLN A 246 -16.15 1.14 -6.84
CA GLN A 246 -16.01 0.02 -7.75
C GLN A 246 -14.60 -0.58 -7.67
N ILE A 247 -14.51 -1.85 -7.28
CA ILE A 247 -13.27 -2.60 -7.14
C ILE A 247 -13.56 -4.07 -7.50
N PRO A 248 -12.60 -4.83 -8.06
CA PRO A 248 -12.81 -6.22 -8.42
C PRO A 248 -12.86 -7.14 -7.17
N CYS A 249 -13.98 -7.14 -6.43
CA CYS A 249 -14.16 -7.82 -5.15
C CYS A 249 -15.62 -8.25 -4.91
N ASN A 250 -15.86 -9.56 -4.75
CA ASN A 250 -17.17 -10.13 -4.41
C ASN A 250 -17.24 -11.22 -3.30
N PRO A 251 -16.27 -11.41 -2.37
CA PRO A 251 -16.38 -12.42 -1.31
C PRO A 251 -17.67 -12.37 -0.49
N CYS A 252 -18.24 -11.18 -0.25
CA CYS A 252 -19.48 -11.05 0.52
C CYS A 252 -20.70 -11.64 -0.19
N VAL A 253 -20.72 -11.62 -1.54
CA VAL A 253 -21.77 -12.24 -2.35
C VAL A 253 -21.59 -13.74 -2.41
N THR A 254 -20.37 -14.20 -2.74
CA THR A 254 -20.07 -15.62 -2.95
C THR A 254 -20.15 -16.45 -1.66
N SER A 255 -19.86 -15.84 -0.51
CA SER A 255 -19.92 -16.52 0.80
C SER A 255 -21.30 -16.51 1.45
N CYS A 256 -22.26 -15.72 0.94
CA CYS A 256 -23.58 -15.56 1.55
C CYS A 256 -24.47 -16.79 1.26
N PRO A 257 -24.79 -17.63 2.27
CA PRO A 257 -25.58 -18.84 2.04
C PRO A 257 -27.06 -18.53 1.76
N ALA A 258 -27.52 -17.33 2.12
CA ALA A 258 -28.90 -16.88 1.90
C ALA A 258 -29.05 -16.09 0.59
N HIS A 259 -27.96 -15.87 -0.15
CA HIS A 259 -27.96 -15.03 -1.37
C HIS A 259 -28.58 -13.63 -1.15
N ALA A 260 -28.40 -13.11 0.06
CA ALA A 260 -29.04 -11.87 0.52
C ALA A 260 -28.31 -10.59 0.08
N ILE A 261 -27.08 -10.72 -0.41
CA ILE A 261 -26.24 -9.64 -0.95
C ILE A 261 -26.09 -9.87 -2.46
N LYS A 262 -26.34 -8.84 -3.27
CA LYS A 262 -26.25 -8.90 -4.74
C LYS A 262 -25.41 -7.76 -5.28
N ILE A 263 -24.90 -7.96 -6.50
CA ILE A 263 -24.28 -6.93 -7.32
C ILE A 263 -25.13 -6.84 -8.59
N ASP A 264 -25.72 -5.68 -8.86
CA ASP A 264 -26.70 -5.52 -9.96
C ASP A 264 -26.03 -5.28 -11.33
N GLY A 265 -24.75 -4.88 -11.33
CA GLY A 265 -23.94 -4.64 -12.53
C GLY A 265 -22.94 -5.77 -12.82
N ASP A 266 -21.68 -5.39 -13.07
CA ASP A 266 -20.61 -6.37 -13.26
C ASP A 266 -20.41 -7.21 -11.97
N PRO A 267 -20.51 -8.56 -12.02
CA PRO A 267 -20.54 -9.43 -10.84
C PRO A 267 -19.30 -9.39 -9.93
N ILE A 268 -18.21 -8.77 -10.37
CA ILE A 268 -17.01 -8.60 -9.55
C ILE A 268 -16.62 -7.13 -9.37
N TYR A 269 -17.00 -6.23 -10.26
CA TYR A 269 -16.52 -4.84 -10.22
C TYR A 269 -17.50 -3.85 -9.58
N ASP A 270 -18.80 -4.12 -9.60
CA ASP A 270 -19.81 -3.20 -9.09
C ASP A 270 -20.13 -3.40 -7.59
N LEU A 271 -20.88 -2.48 -6.99
CA LEU A 271 -21.06 -2.43 -5.54
C LEU A 271 -21.97 -3.55 -5.00
N PRO A 272 -21.59 -4.25 -3.91
CA PRO A 272 -22.47 -5.19 -3.24
C PRO A 272 -23.53 -4.47 -2.40
N LEU A 273 -24.80 -4.79 -2.64
CA LEU A 273 -25.95 -4.23 -1.93
C LEU A 273 -26.72 -5.32 -1.18
N TYR A 274 -27.15 -5.00 0.04
CA TYR A 274 -28.04 -5.87 0.81
C TYR A 274 -29.50 -5.72 0.36
N GLN A 275 -30.14 -6.85 0.05
CA GLN A 275 -31.49 -6.90 -0.51
C GLN A 275 -32.55 -7.32 0.52
N THR A 276 -32.53 -8.58 0.99
CA THR A 276 -33.42 -9.11 2.04
C THR A 276 -33.00 -10.54 2.42
N GLY A 277 -33.59 -11.09 3.48
CA GLY A 277 -33.45 -12.52 3.81
C GLY A 277 -32.15 -12.90 4.52
N CYS A 278 -31.46 -11.95 5.16
CA CYS A 278 -30.28 -12.28 5.96
C CYS A 278 -30.65 -13.23 7.13
N THR A 279 -29.82 -14.25 7.35
CA THR A 279 -30.00 -15.21 8.47
C THR A 279 -29.25 -14.82 9.74
N GLY A 280 -28.32 -13.86 9.65
CA GLY A 280 -27.43 -13.49 10.75
C GLY A 280 -26.19 -14.39 10.91
N CYS A 281 -25.82 -15.19 9.91
CA CYS A 281 -24.67 -16.10 10.00
C CYS A 281 -23.28 -15.43 10.08
N ALA A 282 -23.20 -14.11 9.87
CA ALA A 282 -21.98 -13.28 9.89
C ALA A 282 -20.85 -13.68 8.90
N LYS A 283 -21.08 -14.60 7.96
CA LYS A 283 -20.06 -15.00 6.97
C LYS A 283 -19.52 -13.84 6.15
N CYS A 284 -20.38 -12.91 5.71
CA CYS A 284 -19.98 -11.72 4.96
C CYS A 284 -19.05 -10.79 5.77
N VAL A 285 -19.30 -10.64 7.07
CA VAL A 285 -18.43 -9.90 8.00
C VAL A 285 -17.08 -10.61 8.12
N LEU A 286 -17.11 -11.93 8.34
CA LEU A 286 -15.93 -12.75 8.54
C LEU A 286 -15.03 -12.80 7.31
N THR A 287 -15.58 -12.91 6.10
CA THR A 287 -14.80 -13.07 4.87
C THR A 287 -14.35 -11.76 4.24
N CYS A 288 -14.87 -10.60 4.68
CA CYS A 288 -14.60 -9.33 4.02
C CYS A 288 -13.11 -8.97 4.14
N PRO A 289 -12.35 -8.83 3.04
CA PRO A 289 -10.93 -8.48 3.12
C PRO A 289 -10.72 -7.03 3.58
N ALA A 290 -11.68 -6.14 3.30
CA ALA A 290 -11.62 -4.74 3.68
C ALA A 290 -12.25 -4.44 5.05
N LEU A 291 -12.82 -5.44 5.72
CA LEU A 291 -13.54 -5.28 6.98
C LEU A 291 -14.69 -4.25 6.87
N ALA A 292 -15.31 -4.12 5.70
CA ALA A 292 -16.27 -3.07 5.36
C ALA A 292 -17.73 -3.50 5.58
N ILE A 293 -17.97 -4.53 6.38
CA ILE A 293 -19.32 -5.03 6.65
C ILE A 293 -19.48 -5.22 8.16
N THR A 294 -20.56 -4.71 8.72
CA THR A 294 -21.02 -5.03 10.08
C THR A 294 -22.34 -5.77 10.01
N LEU A 295 -22.70 -6.53 11.05
CA LEU A 295 -23.97 -7.24 11.13
C LEU A 295 -24.80 -6.67 12.27
N VAL A 296 -25.96 -6.10 11.95
CA VAL A 296 -26.95 -5.61 12.94
C VAL A 296 -27.96 -6.73 13.20
N ASP A 297 -28.16 -7.08 14.46
CA ASP A 297 -29.13 -8.10 14.90
C ASP A 297 -30.09 -7.51 15.95
N LYS A 298 -31.24 -7.02 15.50
CA LYS A 298 -32.28 -6.41 16.33
C LYS A 298 -33.03 -7.41 17.21
N ARG A 299 -32.88 -8.71 16.94
CA ARG A 299 -33.43 -9.78 17.79
C ARG A 299 -32.69 -9.88 19.12
N LYS A 300 -31.45 -9.37 19.18
CA LYS A 300 -30.62 -9.32 20.38
C LYS A 300 -30.51 -7.88 20.89
N ARG A 301 -31.27 -7.58 21.94
CA ARG A 301 -31.38 -6.24 22.52
C ARG A 301 -30.97 -6.21 23.98
N LYS A 302 -30.48 -5.06 24.42
CA LYS A 302 -30.22 -4.71 25.82
C LYS A 302 -30.44 -3.21 25.97
N ASP A 303 -31.33 -2.78 26.88
CA ASP A 303 -31.56 -1.36 27.23
C ASP A 303 -31.70 -0.42 26.00
N ASN A 304 -32.60 -0.78 25.06
CA ASN A 304 -32.83 -0.08 23.77
C ASN A 304 -31.66 -0.07 22.78
N LYS A 305 -30.53 -0.72 23.10
CA LYS A 305 -29.44 -0.99 22.18
C LYS A 305 -29.65 -2.31 21.44
N VAL A 306 -29.15 -2.38 20.21
CA VAL A 306 -29.13 -3.58 19.37
C VAL A 306 -27.72 -4.12 19.27
N MET A 307 -27.57 -5.42 19.07
CA MET A 307 -26.25 -6.02 18.88
C MET A 307 -25.72 -5.71 17.47
N VAL A 308 -24.52 -5.15 17.39
CA VAL A 308 -23.78 -4.96 16.13
C VAL A 308 -22.48 -5.76 16.21
N THR A 309 -22.27 -6.64 15.24
CA THR A 309 -21.06 -7.46 15.12
C THR A 309 -20.11 -6.85 14.10
N PHE A 310 -18.87 -6.58 14.55
CA PHE A 310 -17.78 -6.03 13.76
C PHE A 310 -16.71 -7.10 13.50
N PRO A 311 -16.00 -7.01 12.38
CA PRO A 311 -14.80 -7.80 12.16
C PRO A 311 -13.66 -7.33 13.08
N PHE A 312 -12.86 -8.26 13.59
CA PHE A 312 -11.74 -7.98 14.50
C PHE A 312 -10.52 -8.84 14.15
N GLU A 313 -9.43 -8.21 13.74
CA GLU A 313 -8.16 -8.86 13.37
C GLU A 313 -6.96 -8.31 14.17
N PHE A 314 -7.18 -7.89 15.42
CA PHE A 314 -6.12 -7.36 16.30
C PHE A 314 -5.80 -8.31 17.46
N LEU A 315 -4.70 -8.01 18.17
CA LEU A 315 -4.25 -8.75 19.34
C LEU A 315 -5.23 -8.66 20.51
N ASP A 316 -5.33 -9.72 21.31
CA ASP A 316 -6.26 -9.77 22.44
C ASP A 316 -5.96 -8.72 23.53
N LYS A 317 -4.75 -8.14 23.56
CA LYS A 317 -4.43 -7.01 24.47
C LYS A 317 -5.32 -5.76 24.29
N PHE A 318 -6.06 -5.69 23.19
CA PHE A 318 -7.04 -4.63 22.92
C PHE A 318 -8.44 -4.95 23.47
N LEU A 319 -8.57 -6.08 24.16
CA LEU A 319 -9.82 -6.61 24.72
C LEU A 319 -9.59 -7.14 26.15
N PRO A 320 -10.68 -7.27 26.95
CA PRO A 320 -11.93 -6.53 26.79
C PRO A 320 -11.74 -5.07 27.18
N VAL A 321 -12.59 -4.21 26.63
CA VAL A 321 -12.82 -2.85 27.12
C VAL A 321 -14.32 -2.73 27.33
N ASP A 322 -14.74 -2.14 28.44
CA ASP A 322 -16.17 -2.04 28.78
C ASP A 322 -16.96 -1.29 27.69
N GLU A 323 -16.35 -0.24 27.15
CA GLU A 323 -16.94 0.61 26.13
C GLU A 323 -15.95 1.00 25.03
N TYR A 324 -16.39 0.92 23.77
CA TYR A 324 -15.64 1.35 22.60
C TYR A 324 -16.24 2.61 21.97
N GLN A 325 -15.40 3.54 21.53
CA GLN A 325 -15.83 4.65 20.69
C GLN A 325 -16.11 4.14 19.28
N LEU A 326 -17.36 4.21 18.85
CA LEU A 326 -17.80 3.79 17.52
C LEU A 326 -17.50 4.85 16.48
N THR A 327 -17.15 4.39 15.29
CA THR A 327 -16.77 5.28 14.18
C THR A 327 -17.60 5.05 12.93
N ASP A 328 -17.90 6.14 12.22
CA ASP A 328 -18.42 6.07 10.85
C ASP A 328 -17.32 5.67 9.85
N ILE A 329 -17.67 5.60 8.57
CA ILE A 329 -16.71 5.19 7.53
C ILE A 329 -15.51 6.13 7.41
N ASP A 330 -15.72 7.42 7.66
CA ASP A 330 -14.65 8.38 7.63
C ASP A 330 -13.83 8.37 8.91
N GLY A 331 -14.25 7.67 9.96
CA GLY A 331 -13.58 7.62 11.24
C GLY A 331 -14.00 8.72 12.22
N ASN A 332 -15.13 9.40 12.00
CA ASN A 332 -15.70 10.31 13.00
C ASN A 332 -16.29 9.48 14.14
N ILE A 333 -16.18 9.98 15.38
CA ILE A 333 -16.84 9.35 16.51
C ILE A 333 -18.34 9.66 16.41
N ILE A 334 -19.18 8.63 16.42
CA ILE A 334 -20.64 8.76 16.28
C ILE A 334 -21.41 8.29 17.52
N GLY A 335 -20.71 7.75 18.52
CA GLY A 335 -21.29 7.25 19.75
C GLY A 335 -20.41 6.19 20.40
N THR A 336 -20.98 5.44 21.33
CA THR A 336 -20.29 4.39 22.07
C THR A 336 -20.99 3.03 21.91
N GLY A 337 -20.22 1.96 22.04
CA GLY A 337 -20.69 0.58 21.98
C GLY A 337 -20.20 -0.19 23.18
N GLU A 338 -21.13 -0.80 23.91
CA GLU A 338 -20.83 -1.60 25.10
C GLU A 338 -20.42 -3.02 24.68
N PHE A 339 -19.35 -3.55 25.26
CA PHE A 339 -18.86 -4.88 24.89
C PHE A 339 -19.87 -5.98 25.22
N ALA A 340 -20.26 -6.77 24.21
CA ALA A 340 -21.17 -7.90 24.36
C ALA A 340 -20.45 -9.25 24.30
N GLY A 341 -19.33 -9.33 23.57
CA GLY A 341 -18.52 -10.55 23.49
C GLY A 341 -17.64 -10.62 22.25
N ILE A 342 -16.71 -11.58 22.25
CA ILE A 342 -15.87 -11.90 21.10
C ILE A 342 -16.04 -13.38 20.72
N LYS A 343 -16.03 -13.66 19.42
CA LYS A 343 -16.00 -15.01 18.88
C LYS A 343 -14.81 -15.19 17.96
N HIS A 344 -13.94 -16.14 18.29
CA HIS A 344 -12.78 -16.50 17.48
C HIS A 344 -13.13 -17.62 16.50
N PHE A 345 -12.73 -17.46 15.24
CA PHE A 345 -12.89 -18.44 14.18
C PHE A 345 -11.50 -18.96 13.77
N LEU A 346 -11.01 -19.98 14.48
CA LEU A 346 -9.64 -20.49 14.33
C LEU A 346 -9.33 -20.96 12.89
N LYS A 347 -10.31 -21.56 12.20
CA LYS A 347 -10.16 -22.00 10.80
C LYS A 347 -9.90 -20.83 9.86
N ASP A 348 -10.60 -19.72 10.08
CA ASP A 348 -10.53 -18.51 9.26
C ASP A 348 -9.44 -17.54 9.75
N LYS A 349 -8.81 -17.83 10.90
CA LYS A 349 -7.81 -16.98 11.57
C LYS A 349 -8.31 -15.55 11.80
N ARG A 350 -9.60 -15.41 12.12
CA ARG A 350 -10.28 -14.12 12.31
C ARG A 350 -11.18 -14.17 13.53
N SER A 351 -11.50 -13.00 14.05
CA SER A 351 -12.42 -12.86 15.18
C SER A 351 -13.54 -11.89 14.83
N LEU A 352 -14.67 -12.03 15.52
CA LEU A 352 -15.79 -11.10 15.44
C LEU A 352 -16.06 -10.56 16.84
N ILE A 353 -16.11 -9.25 16.97
CA ILE A 353 -16.48 -8.57 18.21
C ILE A 353 -17.92 -8.07 18.10
N SER A 354 -18.71 -8.30 19.14
CA SER A 354 -20.10 -7.86 19.22
C SER A 354 -20.22 -6.77 20.27
N LEU A 355 -20.88 -5.66 19.91
CA LEU A 355 -21.13 -4.54 20.79
C LEU A 355 -22.64 -4.24 20.84
N TYR A 356 -23.16 -3.81 21.99
CA TYR A 356 -24.49 -3.22 22.08
C TYR A 356 -24.40 -1.73 21.73
N VAL A 357 -25.15 -1.34 20.70
CA VAL A 357 -25.10 -0.01 20.06
C VAL A 357 -26.51 0.59 19.98
N ASP A 358 -26.66 1.90 20.14
CA ASP A 358 -27.93 2.59 19.91
C ASP A 358 -28.43 2.29 18.48
N GLU A 359 -29.69 1.85 18.36
CA GLU A 359 -30.30 1.50 17.08
C GLU A 359 -30.22 2.63 16.04
N LYS A 360 -30.26 3.89 16.47
CA LYS A 360 -30.17 5.07 15.59
C LYS A 360 -28.86 5.15 14.82
N ILE A 361 -27.76 4.67 15.42
CA ILE A 361 -26.41 4.74 14.82
C ILE A 361 -25.93 3.38 14.31
N ALA A 362 -26.68 2.30 14.52
CA ALA A 362 -26.27 0.94 14.17
C ALA A 362 -25.90 0.78 12.68
N ASN A 363 -26.60 1.47 11.78
CA ASN A 363 -26.35 1.41 10.34
C ASN A 363 -25.19 2.32 9.89
N LEU A 364 -24.78 3.25 10.75
CA LEU A 364 -23.68 4.20 10.51
C LEU A 364 -22.36 3.70 11.12
N ALA A 365 -22.43 2.84 12.14
CA ALA A 365 -21.27 2.28 12.81
C ALA A 365 -20.48 1.33 11.90
N ALA A 366 -19.44 1.86 11.27
CA ALA A 366 -18.56 1.15 10.36
C ALA A 366 -17.37 0.52 11.08
N GLY A 367 -16.97 1.04 12.24
CA GLY A 367 -15.85 0.53 13.03
C GLY A 367 -15.82 1.11 14.43
N PHE A 368 -14.65 1.07 15.06
CA PHE A 368 -14.41 1.62 16.40
C PHE A 368 -12.92 1.94 16.62
N ARG A 369 -12.62 2.74 17.64
CA ARG A 369 -11.24 3.07 18.04
C ARG A 369 -10.59 1.96 18.86
N LEU A 370 -9.31 1.71 18.60
CA LEU A 370 -8.50 0.85 19.44
C LEU A 370 -7.96 1.65 20.64
N PRO A 371 -7.80 1.03 21.83
CA PRO A 371 -7.27 1.71 23.02
C PRO A 371 -5.95 2.47 22.81
N LEU A 372 -5.01 1.91 22.05
CA LEU A 372 -3.72 2.56 21.75
C LEU A 372 -3.85 3.83 20.89
N GLN A 373 -4.98 4.02 20.21
CA GLN A 373 -5.25 5.18 19.36
C GLN A 373 -6.06 6.26 20.09
N ASN A 374 -6.41 6.04 21.36
CA ASN A 374 -7.11 7.03 22.18
C ASN A 374 -6.22 8.24 22.56
N MET A 375 -4.90 8.20 22.28
CA MET A 375 -3.94 9.25 22.64
C MET A 375 -3.80 10.40 21.64
N VAL A 376 -4.64 10.47 20.60
CA VAL A 376 -4.65 11.60 19.65
C VAL A 376 -5.95 12.41 19.77
N ILE A 377 -6.27 12.87 20.99
CA ILE A 377 -7.38 13.82 21.23
C ILE A 377 -6.93 14.93 22.19
N GLU A 378 -5.76 15.52 21.96
CA GLU A 378 -5.42 16.85 22.52
C GLU A 378 -4.78 17.79 21.47
N GLY A 379 -4.97 17.48 20.18
CA GLY A 379 -4.59 18.36 19.09
C GLY A 379 -5.79 18.60 18.18
N ASN A 380 -6.10 19.86 17.89
CA ASN A 380 -7.14 20.27 16.96
C ASN A 380 -6.93 19.64 15.57
N TYR A 381 -7.49 18.45 15.35
CA TYR A 381 -7.61 17.83 14.05
C TYR A 381 -8.91 18.28 13.38
N VAL A 382 -8.81 19.38 12.65
CA VAL A 382 -9.93 19.94 11.89
C VAL A 382 -10.12 19.13 10.62
N ARG A 383 -11.23 18.38 10.55
CA ARG A 383 -11.70 17.60 9.39
C ARG A 383 -12.30 18.44 8.25
N ASP A 384 -12.15 19.75 8.30
CA ASP A 384 -12.87 20.65 7.41
C ASP A 384 -11.90 21.62 6.73
N SER A 385 -11.69 21.41 5.43
CA SER A 385 -10.88 22.24 4.55
C SER A 385 -11.30 23.73 4.55
N SER A 386 -12.46 24.06 5.12
CA SER A 386 -13.02 25.41 5.19
C SER A 386 -12.61 26.21 6.44
N ASN A 387 -12.12 25.58 7.52
CA ASN A 387 -11.90 26.25 8.82
C ASN A 387 -10.42 26.43 9.23
N ILE A 388 -9.46 26.04 8.38
CA ILE A 388 -8.01 26.17 8.65
C ILE A 388 -7.55 27.63 8.76
N LEU A 389 -8.28 28.59 8.16
CA LEU A 389 -7.89 30.00 8.15
C LEU A 389 -8.10 30.76 9.48
N LYS A 390 -8.85 30.22 10.45
CA LYS A 390 -9.19 30.98 11.67
C LYS A 390 -8.35 30.63 12.91
N ASN A 391 -7.82 29.42 13.00
CA ASN A 391 -7.14 28.96 14.22
C ASN A 391 -5.62 29.21 14.25
N SER A 392 -5.05 29.81 13.19
CA SER A 392 -3.62 30.18 13.16
C SER A 392 -3.30 31.52 13.87
N LEU A 393 -4.29 32.23 14.38
CA LEU A 393 -4.11 33.59 14.94
C LEU A 393 -4.00 33.66 16.48
N ASN A 394 -4.22 32.56 17.22
CA ASN A 394 -4.41 32.66 18.68
C ASN A 394 -3.51 31.78 19.56
N ASN A 395 -2.40 31.24 19.06
CA ASN A 395 -1.38 30.64 19.93
C ASN A 395 -0.10 31.50 19.93
N ASN A 396 -0.05 32.41 20.90
CA ASN A 396 1.18 33.03 21.37
C ASN A 396 2.08 31.96 21.98
N SER A 397 2.97 31.40 21.17
CA SER A 397 4.13 30.64 21.64
C SER A 397 5.37 31.48 21.36
N SER A 398 5.90 32.02 22.45
CA SER A 398 7.13 32.76 22.60
C SER A 398 8.30 32.21 21.78
N ASN A 399 8.89 33.07 20.94
CA ASN A 399 10.30 33.12 20.55
C ASN A 399 11.11 31.81 20.63
N LEU A 400 10.86 30.89 19.70
CA LEU A 400 11.98 30.17 19.09
C LEU A 400 12.29 30.86 17.77
N SER A 401 13.42 31.55 17.75
CA SER A 401 14.10 31.96 16.53
C SER A 401 14.13 30.76 15.58
N ILE A 402 13.41 30.87 14.48
CA ILE A 402 13.57 29.99 13.31
C ILE A 402 14.93 30.35 12.73
N GLU A 403 15.99 29.80 13.33
CA GLU A 403 17.23 29.64 12.62
C GLU A 403 16.94 28.69 11.46
N ASN A 404 16.95 29.22 10.24
CA ASN A 404 17.18 28.44 9.04
C ASN A 404 18.56 27.78 9.19
N THR A 405 18.64 26.65 9.90
CA THR A 405 19.79 25.76 9.85
C THR A 405 19.80 25.10 8.47
N ASN A 406 20.36 25.83 7.52
CA ASN A 406 20.35 25.56 6.09
C ASN A 406 21.34 24.44 5.67
N ASN A 407 21.60 23.44 6.53
CA ASN A 407 22.74 22.52 6.34
C ASN A 407 22.41 21.02 6.33
N ASP A 408 21.15 20.64 6.53
CA ASP A 408 20.78 19.23 6.58
C ASP A 408 20.67 18.61 5.18
N PRO A 409 21.43 17.55 4.87
CA PRO A 409 21.53 17.03 3.52
C PRO A 409 20.29 16.23 3.12
N SER A 410 19.85 16.44 1.88
CA SER A 410 18.94 15.52 1.18
C SER A 410 19.75 14.66 0.24
N PHE A 411 19.62 13.34 0.32
CA PHE A 411 20.36 12.40 -0.53
C PHE A 411 19.48 11.86 -1.65
N VAL A 412 20.05 11.78 -2.85
CA VAL A 412 19.47 11.06 -3.99
C VAL A 412 19.97 9.62 -4.04
N CYS A 413 21.25 9.37 -3.72
CA CYS A 413 21.82 8.03 -3.62
C CYS A 413 22.48 7.85 -2.25
N ILE A 414 21.81 7.08 -1.39
CA ILE A 414 22.29 6.82 -0.02
C ILE A 414 23.59 6.00 -0.03
N CYS A 415 23.68 4.97 -0.89
CA CYS A 415 24.85 4.09 -0.96
C CYS A 415 26.16 4.84 -1.25
N GLU A 416 26.11 5.84 -2.12
CA GLU A 416 27.27 6.63 -2.56
C GLU A 416 27.28 8.02 -1.91
N ARG A 417 26.35 8.30 -0.97
CA ARG A 417 26.18 9.58 -0.27
C ARG A 417 26.13 10.79 -1.23
N VAL A 418 25.41 10.65 -2.35
CA VAL A 418 25.23 11.73 -3.33
C VAL A 418 24.06 12.61 -2.91
N LYS A 419 24.30 13.91 -2.72
CA LYS A 419 23.25 14.86 -2.33
C LYS A 419 22.40 15.27 -3.54
N VAL A 420 21.17 15.69 -3.26
CA VAL A 420 20.29 16.26 -4.28
C VAL A 420 20.89 17.53 -4.88
N GLU A 421 21.48 18.39 -4.05
CA GLU A 421 22.03 19.67 -4.50
C GLU A 421 23.22 19.48 -5.45
N ASP A 422 24.13 18.53 -5.17
CA ASP A 422 25.25 18.19 -6.07
C ASP A 422 24.77 17.86 -7.50
N VAL A 423 23.64 17.14 -7.60
CA VAL A 423 23.03 16.80 -8.90
C VAL A 423 22.37 18.02 -9.54
N LYS A 424 21.68 18.86 -8.74
CA LYS A 424 21.05 20.09 -9.24
C LYS A 424 22.08 21.10 -9.75
N GLU A 425 23.21 21.25 -9.08
CA GLU A 425 24.31 22.12 -9.54
C GLU A 425 24.83 21.71 -10.92
N ILE A 426 25.09 20.41 -11.14
CA ILE A 426 25.52 19.89 -12.44
C ILE A 426 24.46 20.15 -13.52
N ILE A 427 23.19 19.94 -13.20
CA ILE A 427 22.07 20.22 -14.11
C ILE A 427 22.02 21.71 -14.49
N ARG A 428 22.21 22.61 -13.51
CA ARG A 428 22.22 24.07 -13.73
C ARG A 428 23.38 24.54 -14.61
N LEU A 429 24.48 23.78 -14.67
CA LEU A 429 25.58 23.99 -15.64
C LEU A 429 25.18 23.59 -17.09
N GLY A 430 23.96 23.13 -17.32
CA GLY A 430 23.44 22.77 -18.64
C GLY A 430 23.64 21.29 -19.01
N ILE A 431 24.18 20.48 -18.09
CA ILE A 431 24.42 19.05 -18.32
C ILE A 431 23.10 18.28 -18.16
N LYS A 432 22.67 17.61 -19.22
CA LYS A 432 21.40 16.84 -19.27
C LYS A 432 21.60 15.34 -19.44
N ASP A 433 22.83 14.88 -19.64
CA ASP A 433 23.17 13.46 -19.78
C ASP A 433 23.32 12.79 -18.40
N ILE A 434 22.44 11.82 -18.13
CA ILE A 434 22.50 11.01 -16.90
C ILE A 434 23.83 10.27 -16.80
N ASN A 435 24.41 9.79 -17.90
CA ASN A 435 25.67 9.05 -17.84
C ASN A 435 26.81 9.95 -17.36
N PHE A 436 26.83 11.20 -17.81
CA PHE A 436 27.76 12.20 -17.28
C PHE A 436 27.51 12.48 -15.80
N ILE A 437 26.26 12.76 -15.40
CA ILE A 437 25.91 13.03 -13.99
C ILE A 437 26.36 11.87 -13.10
N LYS A 438 26.14 10.62 -13.53
CA LYS A 438 26.60 9.42 -12.82
C LYS A 438 28.12 9.35 -12.73
N ALA A 439 28.85 9.61 -13.81
CA ALA A 439 30.31 9.57 -13.81
C ALA A 439 30.90 10.65 -12.90
N ALA A 440 30.31 11.84 -12.88
CA ALA A 440 30.74 12.97 -12.05
C ALA A 440 30.43 12.78 -10.56
N THR A 441 29.27 12.20 -10.22
CA THR A 441 28.78 12.12 -8.83
C THR A 441 28.85 10.74 -8.21
N ARG A 442 29.14 9.69 -9.00
CA ARG A 442 28.96 8.28 -8.63
C ARG A 442 27.52 7.84 -8.36
N LEU A 443 26.53 8.67 -8.69
CA LEU A 443 25.12 8.30 -8.63
C LEU A 443 24.87 6.95 -9.31
N SER A 444 24.09 6.07 -8.68
CA SER A 444 23.75 4.73 -9.20
C SER A 444 24.94 3.77 -9.34
N MET A 445 26.10 4.06 -8.75
CA MET A 445 27.30 3.21 -8.83
C MET A 445 27.56 2.37 -7.55
N GLY A 446 26.74 2.52 -6.51
CA GLY A 446 26.83 1.71 -5.30
C GLY A 446 26.32 0.28 -5.50
N ALA A 447 26.45 -0.55 -4.46
CA ALA A 447 26.11 -1.98 -4.48
C ALA A 447 24.69 -2.31 -4.96
N CYS A 448 23.74 -1.38 -4.79
CA CYS A 448 22.38 -1.57 -5.29
C CYS A 448 22.27 -1.48 -6.83
N GLY A 449 23.28 -0.96 -7.52
CA GLY A 449 23.28 -0.77 -8.98
C GLY A 449 22.28 0.30 -9.45
N GLY A 450 21.97 1.28 -8.59
CA GLY A 450 21.03 2.36 -8.91
C GLY A 450 19.55 2.04 -8.74
N LYS A 451 19.21 0.86 -8.21
CA LYS A 451 17.81 0.42 -8.06
C LYS A 451 16.92 1.42 -7.33
N THR A 452 17.44 2.08 -6.29
CA THR A 452 16.69 3.03 -5.47
C THR A 452 16.70 4.45 -6.06
N CYS A 453 17.87 4.92 -6.54
CA CYS A 453 18.06 6.32 -6.92
C CYS A 453 17.75 6.64 -8.39
N SER A 454 17.64 5.64 -9.27
CA SER A 454 17.40 5.84 -10.70
C SER A 454 16.03 6.48 -10.99
N THR A 455 15.02 6.19 -10.18
CA THR A 455 13.69 6.81 -10.32
C THR A 455 13.70 8.25 -9.81
N THR A 456 14.45 8.50 -8.73
CA THR A 456 14.49 9.80 -8.05
C THR A 456 15.21 10.87 -8.90
N ILE A 457 16.29 10.52 -9.61
CA ILE A 457 16.93 11.46 -10.55
C ILE A 457 15.98 11.94 -11.65
N THR A 458 15.09 11.08 -12.13
CA THR A 458 14.11 11.47 -13.16
C THR A 458 13.15 12.55 -12.62
N SER A 459 12.79 12.47 -11.34
CA SER A 459 11.98 13.50 -10.69
C SER A 459 12.75 14.80 -10.52
N ILE A 460 14.02 14.75 -10.09
CA ILE A 460 14.89 15.93 -9.95
C ILE A 460 15.07 16.65 -11.30
N LEU A 461 15.32 15.91 -12.38
CA LEU A 461 15.42 16.49 -13.72
C LEU A 461 14.14 17.21 -14.13
N ARG A 462 12.97 16.65 -13.79
CA ARG A 462 11.68 17.29 -14.06
C ARG A 462 11.49 18.57 -13.24
N GLU A 463 11.89 18.59 -11.97
CA GLU A 463 11.85 19.78 -11.12
C GLU A 463 12.68 20.93 -11.70
N GLU A 464 13.84 20.61 -12.29
CA GLU A 464 14.71 21.59 -12.98
C GLU A 464 14.24 21.89 -14.42
N GLY A 465 13.03 21.46 -14.80
CA GLY A 465 12.41 21.78 -16.09
C GLY A 465 12.94 20.98 -17.29
N ILE A 466 13.69 19.90 -17.05
CA ILE A 466 14.22 19.05 -18.12
C ILE A 466 13.17 18.01 -18.53
N ASN A 467 12.82 18.01 -19.82
CA ASN A 467 11.91 17.03 -20.40
C ASN A 467 12.58 15.65 -20.45
N LYS A 468 11.88 14.62 -19.94
CA LYS A 468 12.31 13.22 -19.90
C LYS A 468 12.72 12.68 -21.28
N ASN A 469 12.14 13.19 -22.36
CA ASN A 469 12.43 12.73 -23.73
C ASN A 469 13.82 13.12 -24.24
N VAL A 470 14.51 14.04 -23.54
CA VAL A 470 15.85 14.52 -23.91
C VAL A 470 16.93 13.84 -23.06
N VAL A 471 16.53 12.97 -22.13
CA VAL A 471 17.43 12.33 -21.18
C VAL A 471 17.81 10.94 -21.68
N GLU A 472 19.10 10.71 -21.94
CA GLU A 472 19.56 9.37 -22.28
C GLU A 472 19.31 8.40 -21.12
N PRO A 473 18.68 7.23 -21.37
CA PRO A 473 18.39 6.28 -20.32
C PRO A 473 19.67 5.63 -19.79
N ASN A 474 19.65 5.24 -18.51
CA ASN A 474 20.71 4.46 -17.92
C ASN A 474 20.87 3.13 -18.68
N LYS A 475 22.10 2.80 -19.08
CA LYS A 475 22.40 1.51 -19.74
C LYS A 475 22.57 0.42 -18.67
N PRO A 476 21.65 -0.57 -18.58
CA PRO A 476 21.80 -1.66 -17.62
C PRO A 476 23.04 -2.49 -17.95
N ARG A 477 23.71 -2.98 -16.90
CA ARG A 477 24.89 -3.86 -17.03
C ARG A 477 24.47 -5.32 -16.82
N PRO A 478 25.18 -6.29 -17.42
CA PRO A 478 24.76 -7.71 -17.42
C PRO A 478 24.60 -8.32 -16.03
N LEU A 479 25.41 -7.89 -15.05
CA LEU A 479 25.30 -8.33 -13.67
C LEU A 479 24.30 -7.44 -12.93
N ILE A 480 23.15 -8.02 -12.59
CA ILE A 480 22.07 -7.34 -11.87
C ILE A 480 22.28 -7.31 -10.35
N VAL A 481 23.18 -8.16 -9.83
CA VAL A 481 23.57 -8.25 -8.43
C VAL A 481 25.08 -8.50 -8.34
N GLU A 482 25.69 -8.13 -7.22
CA GLU A 482 27.10 -8.41 -6.96
C GLU A 482 27.34 -9.92 -6.80
N VAL A 483 28.39 -10.42 -7.45
CA VAL A 483 28.75 -11.85 -7.41
C VAL A 483 30.25 -11.96 -7.08
N PRO A 484 30.63 -12.66 -6.00
CA PRO A 484 32.03 -12.90 -5.69
C PRO A 484 32.79 -13.60 -6.82
N PHE A 485 34.00 -13.12 -7.13
CA PHE A 485 34.80 -13.60 -8.26
C PHE A 485 35.10 -15.11 -8.21
N LYS A 486 35.22 -15.69 -7.01
CA LYS A 486 35.43 -17.14 -6.82
C LYS A 486 34.38 -18.00 -7.54
N TYR A 487 33.17 -17.47 -7.77
CA TYR A 487 32.14 -18.20 -8.49
C TYR A 487 32.40 -18.29 -9.99
N PHE A 488 33.06 -17.29 -10.58
CA PHE A 488 33.48 -17.29 -11.98
C PHE A 488 34.82 -17.99 -12.22
N ALA A 489 35.64 -18.16 -11.19
CA ALA A 489 36.91 -18.89 -11.25
C ALA A 489 36.75 -20.42 -11.28
N GLY A 490 35.59 -20.96 -10.89
CA GLY A 490 35.31 -22.39 -10.89
C GLY A 490 34.97 -22.95 -12.29
N ASN A 491 34.91 -24.28 -12.39
CA ASN A 491 34.54 -24.96 -13.63
C ASN A 491 33.11 -24.63 -14.06
N LYS A 492 32.92 -24.43 -15.37
CA LYS A 492 31.62 -24.24 -16.03
C LYS A 492 30.78 -25.50 -15.83
N VAL A 493 29.60 -25.36 -15.23
CA VAL A 493 28.63 -26.45 -15.15
C VAL A 493 27.48 -26.13 -16.11
N LYS A 494 27.44 -26.81 -17.26
CA LYS A 494 26.31 -26.72 -18.19
C LYS A 494 25.17 -27.57 -17.62
N LEU A 495 24.01 -26.94 -17.36
CA LEU A 495 22.82 -27.69 -16.95
C LEU A 495 22.26 -28.38 -18.19
N ASN A 496 22.31 -29.72 -18.20
CA ASN A 496 21.60 -30.51 -19.19
C ASN A 496 20.22 -30.88 -18.64
N PHE A 497 19.17 -30.23 -19.16
CA PHE A 497 17.79 -30.47 -18.73
C PHE A 497 17.23 -31.82 -19.22
N ASP A 498 17.88 -32.48 -20.19
CA ASP A 498 17.43 -33.79 -20.70
C ASP A 498 17.50 -34.89 -19.63
N ASN A 499 18.45 -34.78 -18.69
CA ASN A 499 18.64 -35.75 -17.59
C ASN A 499 17.65 -35.61 -16.43
N ILE A 500 16.83 -34.54 -16.39
CA ILE A 500 15.83 -34.35 -15.33
C ILE A 500 14.54 -35.12 -15.66
N ASN A 501 14.23 -35.31 -16.95
CA ASN A 501 13.07 -36.07 -17.40
C ASN A 501 13.30 -37.60 -17.36
N SER A 502 14.54 -38.08 -17.38
CA SER A 502 14.84 -39.52 -17.31
C SER A 502 14.65 -40.09 -15.90
N LYS A 503 14.94 -39.32 -14.83
CA LYS A 503 14.75 -39.79 -13.44
C LYS A 503 13.30 -39.88 -12.97
N LYS A 504 12.33 -39.30 -13.70
CA LYS A 504 10.90 -39.45 -13.41
C LYS A 504 10.26 -40.68 -14.06
N LYS A 505 10.96 -41.37 -14.97
CA LYS A 505 10.47 -42.61 -15.60
C LYS A 505 10.93 -43.90 -14.91
N GLU A 506 11.74 -43.81 -13.85
CA GLU A 506 12.19 -44.98 -13.06
C GLU A 506 11.48 -45.11 -11.69
N LYS A 507 10.42 -44.34 -11.47
CA LYS A 507 9.51 -44.49 -10.33
C LYS A 507 8.06 -44.40 -10.79
N ASP A 508 7.64 -45.40 -11.56
CA ASP A 508 6.24 -45.83 -11.68
C ASP A 508 6.23 -47.36 -11.59
#